data_AF-A0A921AX62-F1
#
_entry.id   AF-A0A921AX62-F1
#
_cell.length_a   1.000
_cell.length_b   1.000
_cell.length_c   1.000
_cell.angle_alpha   90.00
_cell.angle_beta   90.00
_cell.angle_gamma   90.00
#
_symmetry.space_group_name_H-M   'P 1'
#
loop_
_entity.id
_entity.type
_entity.pdbx_description
1 polymer ?
#
loop_
_entity_poly.entity_id
_entity_poly.type
_entity_poly.pdbx_seq_one_letter_code
_entity_poly.pdbx_strand_id
1 'polypeptide(L)'
;MNAIINGKNVTFEAGENILAVAKRNGFFIPSLCAFMPLDHKPGVCRVCLVECTPPSGSTCIVPACVTPLEEGMRVETATAAVRARQRMQVELLLFEHRLSCESCSRLGSCELQSLREALGMDALCPAPQGRTGVATTAGPLVRDMDKCVRCLRCVTMCRNRGVSALRADSSGREEQIIEFTQSACIRCGQCVRVCPVGALSERDESASALDMLSAPDLFTVAVFSASISGALKGVFSSLSCTEPEGRLAAALRHLGADAVISADFAPAILAANVSTDLAERLATGNVLPLFSASCPAWVNYAEQKLPALSPQLCSARTPQMLSVVLNKGKMAAYYGVPEEKLRILLLSPCTAMKEAPGFDAVLSARALFRLMNIGGICLDTVTPEAFDPFPVSEEPLPPAGEYGEISGAVLLKLGAQIRNQVQTSLPEGGRIVETEALLGSNVIRTALCFSCADAAILASQATDSPYAFIEVLACRGGCPDGGGAAEISEDTPCRTK
;
A
#
# COMPACT_ATOMS: atom_id res chain seq x y z
N MET A 1 -14.58 24.13 -21.88
CA MET A 1 -13.56 24.82 -22.70
C MET A 1 -12.95 23.83 -23.67
N ASN A 2 -12.40 24.31 -24.79
CA ASN A 2 -11.81 23.49 -25.83
C ASN A 2 -10.33 23.84 -26.06
N ALA A 3 -9.52 22.83 -26.31
CA ALA A 3 -8.11 22.97 -26.68
C ALA A 3 -7.75 21.91 -27.72
N ILE A 4 -6.56 22.02 -28.31
CA ILE A 4 -6.08 21.09 -29.34
C ILE A 4 -4.84 20.37 -28.80
N ILE A 5 -4.88 19.05 -28.69
CA ILE A 5 -3.71 18.22 -28.33
C ILE A 5 -3.37 17.31 -29.52
N ASN A 6 -2.15 17.41 -30.05
CA ASN A 6 -1.68 16.66 -31.23
C ASN A 6 -2.70 16.72 -32.40
N GLY A 7 -3.24 17.91 -32.67
CA GLY A 7 -4.23 18.13 -33.73
C GLY A 7 -5.67 17.68 -33.43
N LYS A 8 -5.96 17.09 -32.27
CA LYS A 8 -7.31 16.66 -31.87
C LYS A 8 -7.92 17.63 -30.86
N ASN A 9 -9.19 17.98 -31.05
CA ASN A 9 -9.94 18.77 -30.09
C ASN A 9 -10.21 17.96 -28.82
N VAL A 10 -9.98 18.59 -27.66
CA VAL A 10 -10.27 18.03 -26.35
C VAL A 10 -11.08 19.02 -25.52
N THR A 11 -11.99 18.51 -24.70
CA THR A 11 -12.78 19.30 -23.75
C THR A 11 -12.16 19.26 -22.36
N PHE A 12 -12.23 20.38 -21.65
CA PHE A 12 -11.74 20.49 -20.28
C PHE A 12 -12.43 21.56 -19.43
N GLU A 13 -12.24 21.45 -18.12
CA GLU A 13 -12.73 22.32 -17.06
C GLU A 13 -11.65 23.31 -16.59
N ALA A 14 -12.07 24.43 -15.99
CA ALA A 14 -11.14 25.47 -15.56
C ALA A 14 -10.19 24.96 -14.49
N GLY A 15 -8.89 25.21 -14.68
CA GLY A 15 -7.85 24.82 -13.74
C GLY A 15 -7.29 23.40 -13.95
N GLU A 16 -7.84 22.62 -14.88
CA GLU A 16 -7.24 21.33 -15.22
C GLU A 16 -5.87 21.52 -15.89
N ASN A 17 -4.88 20.73 -15.48
CA ASN A 17 -3.55 20.75 -16.08
C ASN A 17 -3.48 19.90 -17.35
N ILE A 18 -2.53 20.23 -18.23
CA ILE A 18 -2.35 19.58 -19.53
C ILE A 18 -2.18 18.06 -19.37
N LEU A 19 -1.38 17.60 -18.39
CA LEU A 19 -1.12 16.18 -18.20
C LEU A 19 -2.41 15.39 -17.87
N ALA A 20 -3.25 15.91 -16.98
CA ALA A 20 -4.52 15.28 -16.61
C ALA A 20 -5.48 15.19 -17.80
N VAL A 21 -5.62 16.28 -18.57
CA VAL A 21 -6.48 16.32 -19.76
C VAL A 21 -5.96 15.39 -20.85
N ALA A 22 -4.65 15.37 -21.08
CA ALA A 22 -4.01 14.48 -22.05
C ALA A 22 -4.27 13.01 -21.70
N LYS A 23 -4.04 12.63 -20.44
CA LYS A 23 -4.17 11.24 -19.96
C LYS A 23 -5.58 10.69 -20.14
N ARG A 24 -6.62 11.43 -19.73
CA ARG A 24 -8.01 10.98 -19.87
C ARG A 24 -8.50 10.91 -21.33
N ASN A 25 -7.82 11.61 -22.24
CA ASN A 25 -8.09 11.58 -23.68
C ASN A 25 -7.17 10.60 -24.44
N GLY A 26 -6.40 9.76 -23.73
CA GLY A 26 -5.55 8.73 -24.33
C GLY A 26 -4.27 9.26 -24.98
N PHE A 27 -3.83 10.49 -24.66
CA PHE A 27 -2.54 11.00 -25.10
C PHE A 27 -1.46 10.66 -24.06
N PHE A 28 -0.42 9.98 -24.51
CA PHE A 28 0.74 9.68 -23.69
C PHE A 28 1.65 10.90 -23.58
N ILE A 29 1.89 11.36 -22.35
CA ILE A 29 2.94 12.33 -22.01
C ILE A 29 3.83 11.65 -20.96
N PRO A 30 5.14 11.45 -21.23
CA PRO A 30 6.05 10.85 -20.25
C PRO A 30 6.02 11.60 -18.91
N SER A 31 5.88 10.90 -17.79
CA SER A 31 5.81 11.51 -16.47
C SER A 31 6.54 10.66 -15.42
N LEU A 32 7.12 11.29 -14.39
CA LEU A 32 7.84 10.57 -13.32
C LEU A 32 7.59 11.14 -11.93
N CYS A 33 7.77 12.44 -11.70
CA CYS A 33 7.49 12.99 -10.37
C CYS A 33 6.01 13.21 -10.13
N ALA A 34 5.24 13.47 -11.20
CA ALA A 34 3.79 13.59 -11.12
C ALA A 34 3.19 12.23 -10.74
N PHE A 35 2.20 12.25 -9.85
CA PHE A 35 1.48 11.07 -9.40
C PHE A 35 0.06 11.48 -8.99
N MET A 36 -0.90 11.27 -9.90
CA MET A 36 -2.27 11.73 -9.77
C MET A 36 -3.05 11.08 -8.62
N PRO A 37 -2.87 9.78 -8.27
CA PRO A 37 -3.53 9.16 -7.13
C PRO A 37 -3.20 9.81 -5.78
N LEU A 38 -2.09 10.55 -5.71
CA LEU A 38 -1.68 11.32 -4.53
C LEU A 38 -1.89 12.83 -4.71
N ASP A 39 -2.44 13.25 -5.85
CA ASP A 39 -2.47 14.65 -6.29
C ASP A 39 -1.09 15.36 -6.23
N HIS A 40 -0.01 14.60 -6.45
CA HIS A 40 1.35 15.08 -6.26
C HIS A 40 1.93 15.52 -7.61
N LYS A 41 2.05 16.84 -7.84
CA LYS A 41 2.51 17.43 -9.11
C LYS A 41 3.59 18.50 -8.87
N PRO A 42 4.79 18.13 -8.39
CA PRO A 42 5.81 19.13 -8.03
C PRO A 42 6.50 19.76 -9.26
N GLY A 43 6.36 19.17 -10.46
CA GLY A 43 6.98 19.68 -11.69
C GLY A 43 8.52 19.63 -11.73
N VAL A 44 9.17 19.01 -10.73
CA VAL A 44 10.63 19.05 -10.56
C VAL A 44 11.39 18.21 -11.58
N CYS A 45 10.89 17.03 -11.96
CA CYS A 45 11.64 16.14 -12.87
C CYS A 45 11.67 16.61 -14.32
N ARG A 46 10.76 17.53 -14.71
CA ARG A 46 10.61 18.03 -16.09
C ARG A 46 10.52 16.95 -17.17
N VAL A 47 10.14 15.71 -16.85
CA VAL A 47 9.96 14.65 -17.85
C VAL A 47 8.70 14.89 -18.72
N CYS A 48 7.66 15.53 -18.15
CA CYS A 48 6.40 15.83 -18.83
C CYS A 48 6.41 17.11 -19.68
N LEU A 49 7.54 17.45 -20.28
CA LEU A 49 7.62 18.63 -21.14
C LEU A 49 6.78 18.45 -22.41
N VAL A 50 6.06 19.50 -22.77
CA VAL A 50 5.27 19.60 -24.00
C VAL A 50 5.45 20.99 -24.60
N GLU A 51 5.18 21.12 -25.89
CA GLU A 51 5.19 22.39 -26.60
C GLU A 51 3.77 22.95 -26.61
N CYS A 52 3.61 24.18 -26.13
CA CYS A 52 2.31 24.84 -25.98
C CYS A 52 2.32 26.16 -26.72
N THR A 53 1.26 26.41 -27.48
CA THR A 53 1.01 27.68 -28.17
C THR A 53 -0.36 28.19 -27.73
N PRO A 54 -0.42 29.23 -26.86
CA PRO A 54 -1.67 29.87 -26.50
C PRO A 54 -2.21 30.69 -27.70
N PRO A 55 -3.52 31.00 -27.75
CA PRO A 55 -4.13 31.70 -28.89
C PRO A 55 -3.50 33.06 -29.22
N SER A 56 -3.01 33.77 -28.20
CA SER A 56 -2.52 35.16 -28.29
C SER A 56 -1.01 35.28 -28.05
N GLY A 57 -0.27 34.18 -27.97
CA GLY A 57 1.12 34.18 -27.51
C GLY A 57 2.05 33.31 -28.34
N SER A 58 3.31 33.29 -27.91
CA SER A 58 4.36 32.51 -28.55
C SER A 58 4.39 31.08 -28.05
N THR A 59 4.90 30.21 -28.91
CA THR A 59 5.16 28.82 -28.57
C THR A 59 6.24 28.71 -27.49
N CYS A 60 5.98 27.93 -26.45
CA CYS A 60 6.90 27.67 -25.35
C CYS A 60 6.89 26.19 -24.94
N ILE A 61 7.96 25.73 -24.29
CA ILE A 61 8.04 24.36 -23.78
C ILE A 61 7.85 24.40 -22.27
N VAL A 62 6.83 23.70 -21.79
CA VAL A 62 6.33 23.79 -20.41
C VAL A 62 6.08 22.40 -19.82
N PRO A 63 6.17 22.24 -18.49
CA PRO A 63 5.81 20.98 -17.82
C PRO A 63 4.28 20.78 -17.79
N ALA A 64 3.78 19.75 -18.47
CA ALA A 64 2.35 19.48 -18.58
C ALA A 64 1.65 19.28 -17.23
N CYS A 65 2.35 18.78 -16.19
CA CYS A 65 1.72 18.44 -14.91
C CYS A 65 1.36 19.64 -14.03
N VAL A 66 1.94 20.82 -14.27
CA VAL A 66 1.67 22.04 -13.48
C VAL A 66 1.13 23.19 -14.31
N THR A 67 1.15 23.08 -15.64
CA THR A 67 0.59 24.09 -16.54
C THR A 67 -0.91 23.85 -16.73
N PRO A 68 -1.79 24.81 -16.35
CA PRO A 68 -3.19 24.77 -16.68
C PRO A 68 -3.40 24.82 -18.20
N LEU A 69 -4.39 24.08 -18.70
CA LEU A 69 -4.82 24.18 -20.09
C LEU A 69 -5.72 25.43 -20.25
N GLU A 70 -5.58 26.14 -21.36
CA GLU A 70 -6.36 27.35 -21.66
C GLU A 70 -7.21 27.17 -22.91
N GLU A 71 -8.32 27.92 -23.01
CA GLU A 71 -9.21 27.89 -24.17
C GLU A 71 -8.43 28.23 -25.45
N GLY A 72 -8.59 27.40 -26.49
CA GLY A 72 -7.92 27.55 -27.78
C GLY A 72 -6.42 27.23 -27.75
N MET A 73 -5.84 26.79 -26.62
CA MET A 73 -4.43 26.41 -26.54
C MET A 73 -4.16 25.19 -27.44
N ARG A 74 -3.05 25.24 -28.19
CA ARG A 74 -2.52 24.10 -28.96
C ARG A 74 -1.34 23.48 -28.24
N VAL A 75 -1.36 22.17 -28.04
CA VAL A 75 -0.33 21.39 -27.36
C VAL A 75 0.20 20.31 -28.30
N GLU A 76 1.51 20.28 -28.50
CA GLU A 76 2.23 19.24 -29.23
C GLU A 76 3.13 18.46 -28.25
N THR A 77 2.89 17.16 -28.14
CA THR A 77 3.50 16.32 -27.08
C THR A 77 4.82 15.64 -27.49
N ALA A 78 5.13 15.61 -28.79
CA ALA A 78 6.21 14.78 -29.34
C ALA A 78 7.04 15.45 -30.44
N THR A 79 7.14 16.79 -30.46
CA THR A 79 8.02 17.50 -31.40
C THR A 79 9.49 17.10 -31.18
N ALA A 80 10.35 17.26 -32.19
CA ALA A 80 11.78 16.93 -32.06
C ALA A 80 12.43 17.69 -30.88
N ALA A 81 12.04 18.95 -30.70
CA ALA A 81 12.48 19.81 -29.61
C ALA A 81 12.02 19.33 -28.23
N VAL A 82 10.78 18.83 -28.12
CA VAL A 82 10.23 18.23 -26.90
C VAL A 82 10.93 16.92 -26.58
N ARG A 83 11.01 16.00 -27.55
CA ARG A 83 11.64 14.68 -27.37
C ARG A 83 13.10 14.79 -26.93
N ALA A 84 13.88 15.70 -27.54
CA ALA A 84 15.27 15.93 -27.15
C ALA A 84 15.38 16.38 -25.68
N ARG A 85 14.49 17.28 -25.23
CA ARG A 85 14.48 17.75 -23.83
C ARG A 85 14.03 16.67 -22.86
N GLN A 86 12.99 15.90 -23.18
CA GLN A 86 12.53 14.78 -22.35
C GLN A 86 13.65 13.74 -22.14
N ARG A 87 14.37 13.38 -23.21
CA ARG A 87 15.53 12.48 -23.13
C ARG A 87 16.62 13.03 -22.24
N MET A 88 17.00 14.30 -22.42
CA MET A 88 17.99 14.97 -21.57
C MET A 88 17.60 14.91 -20.07
N GLN A 89 16.33 15.11 -19.72
CA GLN A 89 15.89 15.01 -18.33
C GLN A 89 16.08 13.59 -17.77
N VAL A 90 15.74 12.56 -18.54
CA VAL A 90 15.92 11.17 -18.12
C VAL A 90 17.41 10.80 -18.05
N GLU A 91 18.25 11.30 -18.95
CA GLU A 91 19.71 11.15 -18.88
C GLU A 91 20.29 11.74 -17.59
N LEU A 92 19.86 12.95 -17.21
CA LEU A 92 20.29 13.58 -15.95
C LEU A 92 19.87 12.76 -14.71
N LEU A 93 18.64 12.23 -14.71
CA LEU A 93 18.18 11.36 -13.63
C LEU A 93 19.00 10.08 -13.55
N LEU A 94 19.29 9.46 -14.70
CA LEU A 94 20.07 8.23 -14.79
C LEU A 94 21.54 8.44 -14.45
N PHE A 95 22.10 9.61 -14.72
CA PHE A 95 23.49 9.93 -14.46
C PHE A 95 23.86 9.79 -12.97
N GLU A 96 22.99 10.24 -12.07
CA GLU A 96 23.15 10.10 -10.61
C GLU A 96 22.57 8.78 -10.06
N HIS A 97 21.79 8.04 -10.85
CA HIS A 97 21.11 6.81 -10.42
C HIS A 97 22.06 5.61 -10.51
N ARG A 98 22.18 4.84 -9.42
CA ARG A 98 22.90 3.57 -9.47
C ARG A 98 22.14 2.53 -10.29
N LEU A 99 22.66 2.18 -11.47
CA LEU A 99 22.11 1.14 -12.35
C LEU A 99 22.60 -0.26 -11.97
N SER A 100 22.06 -0.79 -10.88
CA SER A 100 22.15 -2.22 -10.52
C SER A 100 20.79 -2.88 -10.67
N CYS A 101 20.28 -2.90 -11.91
CA CYS A 101 18.91 -3.33 -12.22
C CYS A 101 18.69 -4.82 -11.92
N GLU A 102 19.70 -5.65 -12.13
CA GLU A 102 19.70 -7.10 -11.95
C GLU A 102 19.38 -7.54 -10.51
N SER A 103 19.77 -6.74 -9.52
CA SER A 103 19.51 -6.99 -8.09
C SER A 103 18.46 -6.05 -7.51
N CYS A 104 17.81 -5.24 -8.35
CA CYS A 104 16.89 -4.21 -7.91
C CYS A 104 15.52 -4.79 -7.54
N SER A 105 14.96 -4.34 -6.40
CA SER A 105 13.61 -4.73 -5.97
C SER A 105 12.49 -4.29 -6.92
N ARG A 106 12.78 -3.36 -7.84
CA ARG A 106 11.85 -2.85 -8.88
C ARG A 106 12.12 -3.44 -10.26
N LEU A 107 12.89 -4.53 -10.34
CA LEU A 107 13.12 -5.20 -11.62
C LEU A 107 11.77 -5.60 -12.24
N GLY A 108 11.53 -5.15 -13.48
CA GLY A 108 10.28 -5.41 -14.21
C GLY A 108 9.13 -4.43 -13.94
N SER A 109 9.24 -3.57 -12.91
CA SER A 109 8.19 -2.59 -12.55
C SER A 109 8.72 -1.15 -12.34
N CYS A 110 9.99 -0.90 -12.64
CA CYS A 110 10.61 0.42 -12.50
C CYS A 110 10.04 1.43 -13.51
N GLU A 111 9.45 2.53 -13.03
CA GLU A 111 8.92 3.60 -13.88
C GLU A 111 10.04 4.32 -14.64
N LEU A 112 11.22 4.50 -14.02
CA LEU A 112 12.37 5.12 -14.69
C LEU A 112 12.89 4.27 -15.86
N GLN A 113 12.87 2.94 -15.72
CA GLN A 113 13.21 2.01 -16.81
C GLN A 113 12.16 2.10 -17.93
N SER A 114 10.88 2.11 -17.56
CA SER A 114 9.77 2.23 -18.51
C SER A 114 9.84 3.54 -19.31
N LEU A 115 10.24 4.65 -18.68
CA LEU A 115 10.45 5.93 -19.35
C LEU A 115 11.62 5.91 -20.32
N ARG A 116 12.74 5.30 -19.93
CA ARG A 116 13.90 5.12 -20.82
C ARG A 116 13.48 4.38 -22.10
N GLU A 117 12.72 3.30 -21.95
CA GLU A 117 12.18 2.52 -23.07
C GLU A 117 11.21 3.35 -23.91
N ALA A 118 10.24 4.04 -23.28
CA ALA A 118 9.24 4.86 -23.97
C ALA A 118 9.85 6.02 -24.78
N LEU A 119 11.02 6.53 -24.37
CA LEU A 119 11.75 7.59 -25.07
C LEU A 119 12.75 7.06 -26.12
N GLY A 120 12.86 5.74 -26.30
CA GLY A 120 13.76 5.08 -27.25
C GLY A 120 15.24 5.28 -26.91
N MET A 121 15.60 5.22 -25.63
CA MET A 121 16.96 5.48 -25.14
C MET A 121 17.76 4.18 -25.03
N ASP A 122 18.46 3.82 -26.11
CA ASP A 122 19.24 2.57 -26.18
C ASP A 122 20.57 2.65 -25.43
N ALA A 123 21.35 3.71 -25.67
CA ALA A 123 22.64 3.97 -25.02
C ALA A 123 22.53 5.16 -24.06
N LEU A 124 23.22 5.07 -22.92
CA LEU A 124 23.37 6.16 -21.97
C LEU A 124 24.73 6.83 -22.22
N CYS A 125 24.69 8.08 -22.65
CA CYS A 125 25.89 8.87 -22.92
C CYS A 125 25.71 10.27 -22.30
N PRO A 126 26.54 10.66 -21.31
CA PRO A 126 27.67 9.90 -20.76
C PRO A 126 27.22 8.66 -19.97
N ALA A 127 28.16 7.74 -19.76
CA ALA A 127 27.94 6.60 -18.88
C ALA A 127 27.52 7.11 -17.48
N PRO A 128 26.49 6.51 -16.87
CA PRO A 128 26.06 6.87 -15.53
C PRO A 128 27.19 6.71 -14.52
N GLN A 129 27.40 7.72 -13.69
CA GLN A 129 28.35 7.62 -12.57
C GLN A 129 27.70 6.89 -11.39
N GLY A 130 26.41 7.17 -11.16
CA GLY A 130 25.67 6.67 -10.01
C GLY A 130 26.23 7.20 -8.69
N ARG A 131 25.45 7.06 -7.62
CA ARG A 131 25.93 7.32 -6.25
C ARG A 131 26.49 6.04 -5.61
N THR A 132 27.43 6.20 -4.67
CA THR A 132 28.25 5.12 -4.08
C THR A 132 27.98 4.87 -2.59
N GLY A 133 26.76 5.08 -2.11
CA GLY A 133 26.32 4.75 -0.76
C GLY A 133 25.94 3.28 -0.54
N VAL A 134 25.47 2.99 0.67
CA VAL A 134 25.05 1.64 1.11
C VAL A 134 23.57 1.66 1.45
N ALA A 135 22.85 0.63 1.02
CA ALA A 135 21.46 0.47 1.39
C ALA A 135 21.33 0.21 2.90
N THR A 136 20.35 0.84 3.54
CA THR A 136 20.09 0.68 4.98
C THR A 136 18.76 -0.03 5.21
N THR A 137 18.72 -0.89 6.22
CA THR A 137 17.49 -1.60 6.62
C THR A 137 17.06 -1.13 8.00
N ALA A 138 15.80 -0.73 8.14
CA ALA A 138 15.21 -0.31 9.40
C ALA A 138 13.86 -1.02 9.60
N GLY A 139 13.84 -2.02 10.48
CA GLY A 139 12.69 -2.90 10.66
C GLY A 139 12.33 -3.59 9.33
N PRO A 140 11.09 -3.47 8.84
CA PRO A 140 10.64 -4.15 7.63
C PRO A 140 10.90 -3.36 6.34
N LEU A 141 11.61 -2.24 6.40
CA LEU A 141 11.81 -1.33 5.28
C LEU A 141 13.29 -1.18 4.93
N VAL A 142 13.59 -1.14 3.64
CA VAL A 142 14.93 -1.02 3.06
C VAL A 142 15.01 0.28 2.25
N ARG A 143 16.15 0.97 2.36
CA ARG A 143 16.40 2.26 1.73
C ARG A 143 17.71 2.23 0.95
N ASP A 144 17.63 2.51 -0.33
CA ASP A 144 18.78 2.65 -1.23
C ASP A 144 18.72 4.04 -1.88
N MET A 145 19.27 5.05 -1.20
CA MET A 145 19.18 6.44 -1.66
C MET A 145 19.97 6.68 -2.96
N ASP A 146 20.85 5.77 -3.37
CA ASP A 146 21.55 5.86 -4.64
C ASP A 146 20.65 5.61 -5.85
N LYS A 147 19.48 5.04 -5.60
CA LYS A 147 18.41 4.86 -6.59
C LYS A 147 17.38 5.98 -6.55
N CYS A 148 17.45 6.91 -5.61
CA CYS A 148 16.45 7.97 -5.45
C CYS A 148 16.46 8.98 -6.61
N VAL A 149 15.28 9.30 -7.15
CA VAL A 149 15.09 10.32 -8.19
C VAL A 149 14.53 11.65 -7.65
N ARG A 150 14.56 11.83 -6.32
CA ARG A 150 14.10 13.05 -5.61
C ARG A 150 12.70 13.51 -6.03
N CYS A 151 11.82 12.57 -6.34
CA CYS A 151 10.46 12.88 -6.80
C CYS A 151 9.51 13.34 -5.70
N LEU A 152 9.88 13.16 -4.42
CA LEU A 152 9.11 13.52 -3.22
C LEU A 152 7.75 12.81 -3.03
N ARG A 153 7.35 11.87 -3.91
CA ARG A 153 6.11 11.08 -3.76
C ARG A 153 6.00 10.44 -2.36
N CYS A 154 7.10 9.86 -1.87
CA CYS A 154 7.16 9.22 -0.56
C CYS A 154 6.99 10.20 0.61
N VAL A 155 7.51 11.43 0.50
CA VAL A 155 7.39 12.48 1.52
C VAL A 155 5.93 12.94 1.61
N THR A 156 5.32 13.25 0.46
CA THR A 156 3.89 13.62 0.38
C THR A 156 3.00 12.50 0.93
N MET A 157 3.24 11.25 0.53
CA MET A 157 2.46 10.11 1.02
C MET A 157 2.59 9.94 2.54
N CYS A 158 3.80 10.06 3.09
CA CYS A 158 4.02 9.92 4.54
C CYS A 158 3.35 11.05 5.34
N ARG A 159 3.36 12.28 4.80
CA ARG A 159 2.63 13.43 5.39
C ARG A 159 1.13 13.20 5.37
N ASN A 160 0.57 12.78 4.23
CA ASN A 160 -0.86 12.50 4.06
C ASN A 160 -1.37 11.31 4.89
N ARG A 161 -0.49 10.62 5.63
CA ARG A 161 -0.84 9.61 6.65
C ARG A 161 -0.84 10.16 8.08
N GLY A 162 -0.44 11.42 8.29
CA GLY A 162 -0.27 12.02 9.62
C GLY A 162 1.07 11.69 10.30
N VAL A 163 1.99 11.02 9.58
CA VAL A 163 3.21 10.46 10.18
C VAL A 163 4.40 11.42 10.03
N SER A 164 4.60 11.93 8.81
CA SER A 164 5.69 12.86 8.46
C SER A 164 7.09 12.38 8.89
N ALA A 165 7.33 11.07 8.85
CA ALA A 165 8.61 10.44 9.17
C ALA A 165 9.67 10.61 8.07
N LEU A 166 9.29 11.06 6.87
CA LEU A 166 10.21 11.34 5.77
C LEU A 166 10.24 12.85 5.50
N ARG A 167 11.43 13.43 5.39
CA ARG A 167 11.65 14.84 5.04
C ARG A 167 12.73 14.95 3.97
N ALA A 168 12.59 15.93 3.08
CA ALA A 168 13.67 16.35 2.21
C ALA A 168 14.48 17.41 2.96
N ASP A 169 15.79 17.24 3.02
CA ASP A 169 16.67 18.32 3.51
C ASP A 169 16.95 19.33 2.40
N SER A 170 17.07 20.59 2.79
CA SER A 170 17.28 21.74 1.91
C SER A 170 18.75 22.10 1.71
N SER A 171 19.69 21.28 2.20
CA SER A 171 21.13 21.56 2.13
C SER A 171 21.82 21.01 0.85
N GLY A 172 21.54 21.62 -0.31
CA GLY A 172 22.38 21.47 -1.51
C GLY A 172 22.39 20.09 -2.20
N ARG A 173 23.58 19.67 -2.72
CA ARG A 173 23.78 18.49 -3.62
C ARG A 173 23.39 17.14 -3.02
N GLU A 174 23.06 17.10 -1.74
CA GLU A 174 22.64 15.92 -1.00
C GLU A 174 21.20 16.09 -0.48
N GLU A 175 20.24 16.37 -1.37
CA GLU A 175 18.81 16.11 -1.08
C GLU A 175 18.63 14.60 -0.82
N GLN A 176 18.94 14.19 0.39
CA GLN A 176 18.62 12.88 0.93
C GLN A 176 17.29 13.01 1.64
N ILE A 177 16.52 11.92 1.63
CA ILE A 177 15.38 11.81 2.52
C ILE A 177 15.99 11.59 3.90
N ILE A 178 16.15 12.65 4.69
CA ILE A 178 16.95 12.55 5.92
C ILE A 178 16.10 11.89 6.99
N GLU A 179 16.56 10.69 7.35
CA GLU A 179 16.14 9.88 8.50
C GLU A 179 14.75 9.24 8.52
N PHE A 180 14.77 7.92 8.76
CA PHE A 180 13.87 7.35 9.75
C PHE A 180 14.25 8.00 11.08
N THR A 181 13.47 8.93 11.61
CA THR A 181 13.39 8.90 13.08
C THR A 181 12.78 7.52 13.36
N GLN A 182 13.57 6.57 13.86
CA GLN A 182 13.05 5.26 14.27
C GLN A 182 11.87 5.43 15.24
N SER A 183 11.82 6.56 15.95
CA SER A 183 10.76 7.01 16.84
C SER A 183 9.56 7.71 16.18
N ALA A 184 9.51 7.84 14.84
CA ALA A 184 8.36 8.44 14.15
C ALA A 184 7.78 7.55 13.04
N CYS A 185 8.56 6.64 12.46
CA CYS A 185 8.04 5.77 11.40
C CYS A 185 7.16 4.65 11.96
N ILE A 186 5.95 4.55 11.43
CA ILE A 186 4.96 3.54 11.81
C ILE A 186 4.99 2.26 10.97
N ARG A 187 6.01 2.14 10.09
CA ARG A 187 6.28 0.93 9.30
C ARG A 187 5.13 0.48 8.38
N CYS A 188 4.21 1.38 8.03
CA CYS A 188 3.06 1.09 7.17
C CYS A 188 3.39 0.84 5.70
N GLY A 189 4.62 1.16 5.25
CA GLY A 189 5.11 0.87 3.91
C GLY A 189 4.47 1.66 2.76
N GLN A 190 3.59 2.62 3.03
CA GLN A 190 2.94 3.42 1.98
C GLN A 190 3.95 4.22 1.13
N CYS A 191 5.07 4.63 1.74
CA CYS A 191 6.18 5.29 1.02
C CYS A 191 6.87 4.36 0.01
N VAL A 192 6.97 3.06 0.31
CA VAL A 192 7.49 2.05 -0.61
C VAL A 192 6.57 1.94 -1.81
N ARG A 193 5.25 1.85 -1.58
CA ARG A 193 4.25 1.65 -2.64
C ARG A 193 4.25 2.74 -3.72
N VAL A 194 4.55 4.00 -3.34
CA VAL A 194 4.59 5.14 -4.28
C VAL A 194 5.97 5.49 -4.82
N CYS A 195 7.03 4.80 -4.39
CA CYS A 195 8.36 5.04 -4.93
C CYS A 195 8.42 4.56 -6.39
N PRO A 196 8.84 5.37 -7.38
CA PRO A 196 8.86 4.94 -8.78
C PRO A 196 10.06 4.04 -9.15
N VAL A 197 10.98 3.84 -8.21
CA VAL A 197 12.32 3.27 -8.40
C VAL A 197 12.72 2.45 -7.18
N GLY A 198 13.85 1.74 -7.25
CA GLY A 198 14.34 0.87 -6.15
C GLY A 198 14.86 1.59 -4.92
N ALA A 199 14.50 2.86 -4.68
CA ALA A 199 15.03 3.64 -3.58
C ALA A 199 14.42 3.31 -2.23
N LEU A 200 13.15 2.91 -2.22
CA LEU A 200 12.42 2.43 -1.05
C LEU A 200 11.83 1.07 -1.39
N SER A 201 12.09 0.09 -0.53
CA SER A 201 11.56 -1.26 -0.64
C SER A 201 11.24 -1.83 0.74
N GLU A 202 10.64 -3.01 0.78
CA GLU A 202 10.50 -3.78 2.01
C GLU A 202 11.67 -4.75 2.16
N ARG A 203 11.91 -5.23 3.39
CA ARG A 203 12.81 -6.35 3.62
C ARG A 203 12.29 -7.56 2.87
N ASP A 204 13.06 -7.99 1.87
CA ASP A 204 12.70 -9.14 1.07
C ASP A 204 12.96 -10.43 1.85
N GLU A 205 11.92 -11.26 1.97
CA GLU A 205 11.98 -12.56 2.66
C GLU A 205 11.68 -13.70 1.68
N SER A 206 11.66 -13.42 0.37
CA SER A 206 11.35 -14.41 -0.66
C SER A 206 12.37 -15.54 -0.70
N ALA A 207 13.65 -15.25 -0.49
CA ALA A 207 14.70 -16.28 -0.41
C ALA A 207 14.50 -17.20 0.79
N SER A 208 14.29 -16.63 1.99
CA SER A 208 13.97 -17.41 3.20
C SER A 208 12.71 -18.27 3.01
N ALA A 209 11.66 -17.71 2.40
CA ALA A 209 10.45 -18.45 2.08
C ALA A 209 10.72 -19.62 1.11
N LEU A 210 11.51 -19.39 0.06
CA LEU A 210 11.88 -20.43 -0.88
C LEU A 210 12.71 -21.54 -0.23
N ASP A 211 13.66 -21.19 0.65
CA ASP A 211 14.46 -22.16 1.40
C ASP A 211 13.57 -23.06 2.26
N MET A 212 12.56 -22.49 2.93
CA MET A 212 11.60 -23.27 3.73
C MET A 212 10.69 -24.16 2.89
N LEU A 213 10.18 -23.63 1.77
CA LEU A 213 9.29 -24.37 0.87
C LEU A 213 10.02 -25.49 0.10
N SER A 214 11.32 -25.35 -0.12
CA SER A 214 12.13 -26.33 -0.86
C SER A 214 12.77 -27.39 0.04
N ALA A 215 12.74 -27.21 1.37
CA ALA A 215 13.40 -28.09 2.32
C ALA A 215 12.56 -29.36 2.57
N PRO A 216 13.05 -30.56 2.19
CA PRO A 216 12.26 -31.80 2.29
C PRO A 216 12.07 -32.29 3.73
N ASP A 217 12.83 -31.76 4.68
CA ASP A 217 12.77 -32.12 6.10
C ASP A 217 11.94 -31.16 6.95
N LEU A 218 11.44 -30.07 6.35
CA LEU A 218 10.56 -29.11 6.98
C LEU A 218 9.10 -29.37 6.58
N PHE A 219 8.18 -28.89 7.42
CA PHE A 219 6.75 -28.87 7.12
C PHE A 219 6.29 -27.41 7.10
N THR A 220 6.06 -26.86 5.91
CA THR A 220 5.75 -25.45 5.73
C THR A 220 4.24 -25.22 5.58
N VAL A 221 3.68 -24.48 6.53
CA VAL A 221 2.30 -24.01 6.49
C VAL A 221 2.24 -22.58 5.97
N ALA A 222 1.64 -22.40 4.79
CA ALA A 222 1.36 -21.09 4.23
C ALA A 222 0.02 -20.55 4.76
N VAL A 223 0.03 -19.35 5.31
CA VAL A 223 -1.13 -18.71 5.94
C VAL A 223 -1.57 -17.50 5.12
N PHE A 224 -2.77 -17.56 4.56
CA PHE A 224 -3.37 -16.49 3.79
C PHE A 224 -4.06 -15.47 4.68
N SER A 225 -3.58 -14.23 4.71
CA SER A 225 -4.37 -13.13 5.25
C SER A 225 -5.60 -12.86 4.38
N ALA A 226 -6.75 -12.63 5.01
CA ALA A 226 -8.01 -12.30 4.33
C ALA A 226 -7.92 -11.14 3.32
N SER A 227 -6.95 -10.23 3.48
CA SER A 227 -6.81 -9.04 2.61
C SER A 227 -5.79 -9.20 1.48
N ILE A 228 -5.05 -10.31 1.42
CA ILE A 228 -3.97 -10.48 0.43
C ILE A 228 -4.51 -10.53 -1.01
N SER A 229 -5.65 -11.17 -1.23
CA SER A 229 -6.33 -11.25 -2.53
C SER A 229 -6.65 -9.86 -3.07
N GLY A 230 -7.18 -8.98 -2.21
CA GLY A 230 -7.47 -7.59 -2.54
C GLY A 230 -6.20 -6.80 -2.92
N ALA A 231 -5.10 -7.05 -2.21
CA ALA A 231 -3.82 -6.39 -2.43
C ALA A 231 -3.08 -6.82 -3.70
N LEU A 232 -3.45 -7.99 -4.23
CA LEU A 232 -2.96 -8.50 -5.50
C LEU A 232 -3.84 -8.05 -6.68
N LYS A 233 -4.98 -7.38 -6.48
CA LYS A 233 -5.87 -6.95 -7.60
C LYS A 233 -5.16 -6.13 -8.68
N GLY A 234 -4.14 -5.34 -8.33
CA GLY A 234 -3.32 -4.61 -9.32
C GLY A 234 -2.35 -5.50 -10.13
N VAL A 235 -2.04 -6.70 -9.62
CA VAL A 235 -1.29 -7.76 -10.33
C VAL A 235 -2.26 -8.66 -11.11
N PHE A 236 -3.46 -8.88 -10.58
CA PHE A 236 -4.51 -9.70 -11.18
C PHE A 236 -5.32 -8.99 -12.26
N SER A 237 -5.29 -7.67 -12.37
CA SER A 237 -6.03 -6.95 -13.42
C SER A 237 -5.55 -7.28 -14.84
N SER A 238 -4.33 -7.80 -14.98
CA SER A 238 -3.81 -8.37 -16.23
C SER A 238 -4.12 -9.85 -16.42
N LEU A 239 -4.60 -10.53 -15.38
CA LEU A 239 -4.93 -11.96 -15.39
C LEU A 239 -6.42 -12.13 -15.62
N SER A 240 -6.80 -13.09 -16.47
CA SER A 240 -8.20 -13.41 -16.75
C SER A 240 -8.80 -14.35 -15.70
N CYS A 241 -8.07 -14.60 -14.62
CA CYS A 241 -8.33 -15.68 -13.69
C CYS A 241 -9.64 -15.53 -12.91
N THR A 242 -10.50 -16.55 -12.99
CA THR A 242 -11.57 -16.79 -12.04
C THR A 242 -11.01 -17.44 -10.77
N GLU A 243 -11.61 -17.16 -9.61
CA GLU A 243 -11.25 -17.78 -8.32
C GLU A 243 -9.78 -17.59 -7.91
N PRO A 244 -9.32 -16.32 -7.73
CA PRO A 244 -7.91 -16.01 -7.47
C PRO A 244 -7.37 -16.68 -6.21
N GLU A 245 -8.20 -16.85 -5.18
CA GLU A 245 -7.82 -17.46 -3.91
C GLU A 245 -7.44 -18.93 -4.04
N GLY A 246 -8.28 -19.73 -4.70
CA GLY A 246 -7.98 -21.14 -4.89
C GLY A 246 -6.76 -21.36 -5.79
N ARG A 247 -6.54 -20.49 -6.77
CA ARG A 247 -5.34 -20.54 -7.62
C ARG A 247 -4.08 -20.16 -6.87
N LEU A 248 -4.16 -19.17 -5.97
CA LEU A 248 -3.06 -18.81 -5.09
C LEU A 248 -2.75 -19.95 -4.12
N ALA A 249 -3.75 -20.64 -3.60
CA ALA A 249 -3.55 -21.81 -2.74
C ALA A 249 -2.81 -22.92 -3.48
N ALA A 250 -3.29 -23.30 -4.66
CA ALA A 250 -2.63 -24.27 -5.53
C ALA A 250 -1.21 -23.85 -5.93
N ALA A 251 -0.99 -22.56 -6.21
CA ALA A 251 0.33 -22.02 -6.52
C ALA A 251 1.33 -22.23 -5.38
N LEU A 252 0.93 -22.06 -4.12
CA LEU A 252 1.83 -22.29 -2.99
C LEU A 252 2.13 -23.76 -2.75
N ARG A 253 1.15 -24.64 -2.99
CA ARG A 253 1.42 -26.09 -2.98
C ARG A 253 2.42 -26.48 -4.07
N HIS A 254 2.27 -25.92 -5.27
CA HIS A 254 3.27 -26.09 -6.34
C HIS A 254 4.66 -25.55 -5.96
N LEU A 255 4.74 -24.49 -5.15
CA LEU A 255 6.02 -23.97 -4.63
C LEU A 255 6.62 -24.83 -3.52
N GLY A 256 5.86 -25.75 -2.91
CA GLY A 256 6.33 -26.64 -1.84
C GLY A 256 5.68 -26.40 -0.47
N ALA A 257 4.55 -25.71 -0.37
CA ALA A 257 3.81 -25.62 0.88
C ALA A 257 3.09 -26.95 1.16
N ASP A 258 3.32 -27.54 2.33
CA ASP A 258 2.67 -28.79 2.75
C ASP A 258 1.21 -28.58 3.15
N ALA A 259 0.88 -27.40 3.68
CA ALA A 259 -0.48 -27.00 3.98
C ALA A 259 -0.67 -25.51 3.68
N VAL A 260 -1.87 -25.16 3.21
CA VAL A 260 -2.26 -23.80 2.87
C VAL A 260 -3.58 -23.45 3.53
N ILE A 261 -3.54 -22.61 4.57
CA ILE A 261 -4.72 -22.25 5.37
C ILE A 261 -5.10 -20.79 5.15
N SER A 262 -6.39 -20.49 5.29
CA SER A 262 -6.90 -19.12 5.33
C SER A 262 -6.98 -18.60 6.77
N ALA A 263 -6.64 -17.33 6.98
CA ALA A 263 -6.76 -16.61 8.25
C ALA A 263 -7.95 -15.62 8.23
N ASP A 264 -8.99 -15.94 7.47
CA ASP A 264 -10.31 -15.28 7.42
C ASP A 264 -11.11 -15.40 8.71
N PHE A 265 -10.76 -16.34 9.59
CA PHE A 265 -11.25 -16.36 10.98
C PHE A 265 -10.71 -15.21 11.84
N ALA A 266 -9.57 -14.60 11.48
CA ALA A 266 -8.88 -13.66 12.37
C ALA A 266 -9.70 -12.38 12.65
N PRO A 267 -10.37 -11.75 11.67
CA PRO A 267 -11.34 -10.68 11.93
C PRO A 267 -12.47 -11.07 12.88
N ALA A 268 -12.97 -12.31 12.81
CA ALA A 268 -14.06 -12.79 13.67
C ALA A 268 -13.63 -12.88 15.14
N ILE A 269 -12.46 -13.50 15.39
CA ILE A 269 -11.87 -13.59 16.73
C ILE A 269 -11.60 -12.19 17.29
N LEU A 270 -11.09 -11.28 16.45
CA LEU A 270 -10.84 -9.91 16.85
C LEU A 270 -12.14 -9.18 17.21
N ALA A 271 -13.18 -9.28 16.38
CA ALA A 271 -14.49 -8.69 16.68
C ALA A 271 -15.06 -9.24 17.99
N ALA A 272 -14.88 -10.53 18.29
CA ALA A 272 -15.31 -11.12 19.55
C ALA A 272 -14.61 -10.48 20.75
N ASN A 273 -13.27 -10.42 20.73
CA ASN A 273 -12.50 -9.82 21.82
C ASN A 273 -12.82 -8.34 22.02
N VAL A 274 -12.92 -7.57 20.92
CA VAL A 274 -13.27 -6.15 20.97
C VAL A 274 -14.71 -5.95 21.49
N SER A 275 -15.65 -6.79 21.08
CA SER A 275 -17.04 -6.71 21.57
C SER A 275 -17.15 -6.97 23.07
N THR A 276 -16.37 -7.91 23.61
CA THR A 276 -16.32 -8.18 25.06
C THR A 276 -15.77 -6.97 25.83
N ASP A 277 -14.63 -6.41 25.40
CA ASP A 277 -14.04 -5.20 26.01
C ASP A 277 -15.01 -4.02 25.95
N LEU A 278 -15.63 -3.79 24.78
CA LEU A 278 -16.59 -2.71 24.60
C LEU A 278 -17.85 -2.88 25.46
N ALA A 279 -18.39 -4.10 25.58
CA ALA A 279 -19.54 -4.38 26.43
C ALA A 279 -19.24 -4.08 27.91
N GLU A 280 -18.07 -4.51 28.39
CA GLU A 280 -17.63 -4.24 29.76
C GLU A 280 -17.51 -2.73 30.02
N ARG A 281 -16.89 -1.99 29.10
CA ARG A 281 -16.73 -0.52 29.23
C ARG A 281 -18.06 0.21 29.21
N LEU A 282 -18.98 -0.18 28.33
CA LEU A 282 -20.33 0.38 28.28
C LEU A 282 -21.12 0.12 29.57
N ALA A 283 -20.96 -1.06 30.18
CA ALA A 283 -21.65 -1.42 31.42
C ALA A 283 -21.07 -0.72 32.65
N THR A 284 -19.75 -0.50 32.67
CA THR A 284 -19.03 0.07 33.82
C THR A 284 -18.86 1.59 33.76
N GLY A 285 -19.17 2.22 32.62
CA GLY A 285 -18.90 3.65 32.40
C GLY A 285 -17.40 3.97 32.34
N ASN A 286 -16.59 2.99 31.93
CA ASN A 286 -15.14 3.11 31.84
C ASN A 286 -14.71 3.96 30.62
N VAL A 287 -13.41 4.21 30.44
CA VAL A 287 -12.89 5.18 29.46
C VAL A 287 -13.28 4.79 28.02
N LEU A 288 -14.09 5.65 27.40
CA LEU A 288 -14.50 5.64 26.00
C LEU A 288 -13.95 6.89 25.29
N PRO A 289 -13.85 6.91 23.95
CA PRO A 289 -14.06 5.79 23.01
C PRO A 289 -12.99 4.71 23.16
N LEU A 290 -13.35 3.47 22.84
CA LEU A 290 -12.39 2.37 22.63
C LEU A 290 -11.81 2.47 21.21
N PHE A 291 -10.49 2.51 21.07
CA PHE A 291 -9.79 2.47 19.78
C PHE A 291 -9.38 1.04 19.44
N SER A 292 -9.59 0.63 18.20
CA SER A 292 -9.10 -0.66 17.69
C SER A 292 -7.57 -0.76 17.76
N ALA A 293 -7.04 -1.99 17.84
CA ALA A 293 -5.61 -2.26 17.83
C ALA A 293 -5.22 -3.33 16.77
N SER A 294 -6.06 -3.51 15.75
CA SER A 294 -5.89 -4.48 14.68
C SER A 294 -4.81 -4.09 13.67
N CYS A 295 -4.72 -2.80 13.36
CA CYS A 295 -3.70 -2.26 12.48
C CYS A 295 -2.39 -2.03 13.26
N PRO A 296 -1.32 -2.82 13.03
CA PRO A 296 -0.06 -2.68 13.78
C PRO A 296 0.60 -1.31 13.58
N ALA A 297 0.43 -0.71 12.40
CA ALA A 297 0.94 0.64 12.12
C ALA A 297 0.19 1.72 12.92
N TRP A 298 -1.12 1.54 13.14
CA TRP A 298 -1.88 2.43 14.02
C TRP A 298 -1.45 2.29 15.49
N VAL A 299 -1.30 1.05 15.98
CA VAL A 299 -0.82 0.80 17.35
C VAL A 299 0.54 1.48 17.58
N ASN A 300 1.46 1.32 16.63
CA ASN A 300 2.76 1.97 16.67
C ASN A 300 2.67 3.50 16.65
N TYR A 301 1.76 4.07 15.85
CA TYR A 301 1.47 5.51 15.85
C TYR A 301 0.94 5.99 17.20
N ALA A 302 -0.08 5.31 17.75
CA ALA A 302 -0.73 5.68 18.99
C ALA A 302 0.25 5.64 20.17
N GLU A 303 1.06 4.58 20.30
CA GLU A 303 2.06 4.44 21.34
C GLU A 303 3.14 5.53 21.28
N GLN A 304 3.53 5.99 20.08
CA GLN A 304 4.59 6.98 19.91
C GLN A 304 4.10 8.43 19.94
N LYS A 305 2.93 8.71 19.37
CA LYS A 305 2.44 10.08 19.12
C LYS A 305 1.28 10.47 20.03
N LEU A 306 0.53 9.50 20.54
CA LEU A 306 -0.67 9.72 21.34
C LEU A 306 -0.65 8.85 22.61
N PRO A 307 0.42 8.89 23.44
CA PRO A 307 0.56 8.00 24.60
C PRO A 307 -0.59 8.13 25.62
N ALA A 308 -1.24 9.30 25.67
CA ALA A 308 -2.43 9.52 26.50
C ALA A 308 -3.63 8.64 26.12
N LEU A 309 -3.68 8.11 24.88
CA LEU A 309 -4.70 7.17 24.44
C LEU A 309 -4.50 5.74 24.95
N SER A 310 -3.40 5.43 25.64
CA SER A 310 -3.12 4.06 26.08
C SER A 310 -4.28 3.38 26.84
N PRO A 311 -5.04 4.07 27.73
CA PRO A 311 -6.20 3.45 28.40
C PRO A 311 -7.38 3.15 27.46
N GLN A 312 -7.45 3.86 26.34
CA GLN A 312 -8.50 3.78 25.34
C GLN A 312 -8.16 2.81 24.20
N LEU A 313 -6.91 2.36 24.09
CA LEU A 313 -6.50 1.41 23.07
C LEU A 313 -6.88 -0.02 23.48
N CYS A 314 -7.52 -0.76 22.57
CA CYS A 314 -7.88 -2.14 22.81
C CYS A 314 -6.63 -3.02 22.98
N SER A 315 -6.73 -4.04 23.84
CA SER A 315 -5.66 -5.03 24.06
C SER A 315 -5.59 -6.08 22.94
N ALA A 316 -6.69 -6.28 22.21
CA ALA A 316 -6.80 -7.27 21.12
C ALA A 316 -6.04 -6.79 19.88
N ARG A 317 -4.81 -7.28 19.73
CA ARG A 317 -3.88 -6.91 18.65
C ARG A 317 -3.69 -8.06 17.65
N THR A 318 -3.84 -7.79 16.35
CA THR A 318 -3.80 -8.83 15.31
C THR A 318 -2.53 -9.68 15.31
N PRO A 319 -1.29 -9.13 15.38
CA PRO A 319 -0.08 -9.95 15.40
C PRO A 319 -0.04 -10.95 16.56
N GLN A 320 -0.41 -10.49 17.76
CA GLN A 320 -0.43 -11.29 18.99
C GLN A 320 -1.54 -12.34 18.95
N MET A 321 -2.72 -11.98 18.43
CA MET A 321 -3.83 -12.92 18.32
C MET A 321 -3.53 -14.02 17.31
N LEU A 322 -2.99 -13.67 16.14
CA LEU A 322 -2.59 -14.66 15.15
C LEU A 322 -1.52 -15.59 15.71
N SER A 323 -0.51 -15.10 16.43
CA SER A 323 0.53 -15.97 17.00
C SER A 323 0.02 -16.92 18.09
N VAL A 324 -1.07 -16.56 18.78
CA VAL A 324 -1.75 -17.42 19.77
C VAL A 324 -2.60 -18.49 19.08
N VAL A 325 -3.34 -18.13 18.02
CA VAL A 325 -4.20 -19.07 17.27
C VAL A 325 -3.36 -20.02 16.42
N LEU A 326 -2.39 -19.47 15.70
CA LEU A 326 -1.42 -20.18 14.86
C LEU A 326 -0.20 -20.59 15.68
N ASN A 327 -0.41 -20.95 16.95
CA ASN A 327 0.67 -21.36 17.82
C ASN A 327 1.38 -22.59 17.24
N LYS A 328 2.71 -22.49 17.13
CA LYS A 328 3.56 -23.50 16.47
C LYS A 328 3.36 -24.91 17.04
N GLY A 329 3.33 -25.05 18.37
CA GLY A 329 3.09 -26.34 19.03
C GLY A 329 1.70 -26.92 18.77
N LYS A 330 0.65 -26.09 18.76
CA LYS A 330 -0.72 -26.53 18.40
C LYS A 330 -0.80 -26.97 16.94
N MET A 331 -0.20 -26.20 16.03
CA MET A 331 -0.16 -26.56 14.60
C MET A 331 0.64 -27.84 14.38
N ALA A 332 1.79 -27.98 15.05
CA ALA A 332 2.63 -29.16 14.98
C ALA A 332 1.88 -30.42 15.43
N ALA A 333 1.16 -30.34 16.56
CA ALA A 333 0.31 -31.41 17.04
C ALA A 333 -0.85 -31.75 16.08
N TYR A 334 -1.48 -30.73 15.48
CA TYR A 334 -2.57 -30.92 14.52
C TYR A 334 -2.11 -31.65 13.24
N TYR A 335 -0.97 -31.25 12.69
CA TYR A 335 -0.39 -31.87 11.49
C TYR A 335 0.44 -33.13 11.78
N GLY A 336 0.65 -33.49 13.05
CA GLY A 336 1.42 -34.66 13.45
C GLY A 336 2.92 -34.55 13.13
N VAL A 337 3.47 -33.33 13.15
CA VAL A 337 4.88 -33.04 12.85
C VAL A 337 5.63 -32.51 14.08
N PRO A 338 6.95 -32.72 14.19
CA PRO A 338 7.74 -32.09 15.26
C PRO A 338 7.73 -30.56 15.15
N GLU A 339 7.60 -29.85 16.27
CA GLU A 339 7.49 -28.39 16.31
C GLU A 339 8.71 -27.70 15.68
N GLU A 340 9.91 -28.25 15.88
CA GLU A 340 11.16 -27.75 15.33
C GLU A 340 11.24 -27.85 13.79
N LYS A 341 10.44 -28.73 13.18
CA LYS A 341 10.37 -28.91 11.72
C LYS A 341 9.27 -28.07 11.08
N LEU A 342 8.29 -27.62 11.85
CA LEU A 342 7.21 -26.79 11.33
C LEU A 342 7.74 -25.40 10.98
N ARG A 343 7.28 -24.83 9.87
CA ARG A 343 7.51 -23.43 9.48
C ARG A 343 6.19 -22.77 9.15
N ILE A 344 6.03 -21.51 9.57
CA ILE A 344 4.83 -20.72 9.29
C ILE A 344 5.21 -19.56 8.37
N LEU A 345 4.69 -19.60 7.15
CA LEU A 345 4.85 -18.58 6.13
C LEU A 345 3.59 -17.72 6.06
N LEU A 346 3.62 -16.49 6.56
CA LEU A 346 2.47 -15.59 6.49
C LEU A 346 2.46 -14.80 5.18
N LEU A 347 1.32 -14.74 4.51
CA LEU A 347 1.09 -13.88 3.35
C LEU A 347 0.27 -12.67 3.79
N SER A 348 0.84 -11.47 3.77
CA SER A 348 0.18 -10.27 4.28
C SER A 348 0.44 -9.04 3.40
N PRO A 349 -0.58 -8.21 3.11
CA PRO A 349 -0.38 -6.97 2.36
C PRO A 349 0.23 -5.84 3.20
N CYS A 350 0.72 -6.12 4.40
CA CYS A 350 1.21 -5.13 5.35
C CYS A 350 2.70 -5.35 5.66
N THR A 351 3.53 -4.33 5.42
CA THR A 351 4.96 -4.38 5.78
C THR A 351 5.19 -4.46 7.28
N ALA A 352 4.32 -3.86 8.10
CA ALA A 352 4.45 -3.92 9.55
C ALA A 352 4.24 -5.35 10.10
N MET A 353 3.58 -6.25 9.36
CA MET A 353 3.44 -7.64 9.77
C MET A 353 4.75 -8.43 9.71
N LYS A 354 5.79 -7.94 9.01
CA LYS A 354 7.13 -8.57 8.98
C LYS A 354 7.86 -8.53 10.32
N GLU A 355 7.36 -7.76 11.29
CA GLU A 355 7.86 -7.75 12.66
C GLU A 355 6.91 -8.46 13.63
N ALA A 356 5.84 -9.10 13.11
CA ALA A 356 4.94 -9.88 13.93
C ALA A 356 5.66 -11.12 14.47
N PRO A 357 5.52 -11.44 15.76
CA PRO A 357 6.09 -12.65 16.33
C PRO A 357 5.30 -13.88 15.85
N GLY A 358 5.94 -15.05 15.89
CA GLY A 358 5.28 -16.33 15.62
C GLY A 358 5.26 -16.76 14.15
N PHE A 359 5.94 -16.03 13.26
CA PHE A 359 6.09 -16.38 11.85
C PHE A 359 7.56 -16.53 11.49
N ASP A 360 7.89 -17.55 10.70
CA ASP A 360 9.27 -17.81 10.25
C ASP A 360 9.63 -16.91 9.04
N ALA A 361 8.65 -16.54 8.21
CA ALA A 361 8.77 -15.46 7.22
C ALA A 361 7.41 -14.81 6.91
N VAL A 362 7.43 -13.57 6.40
CA VAL A 362 6.21 -12.86 5.99
C VAL A 362 6.36 -12.32 4.56
N LEU A 363 5.58 -12.84 3.63
CA LEU A 363 5.58 -12.35 2.25
C LEU A 363 4.49 -11.30 2.04
N SER A 364 4.90 -10.21 1.41
CA SER A 364 3.99 -9.23 0.84
C SER A 364 3.36 -9.75 -0.45
N ALA A 365 2.36 -9.04 -0.97
CA ALA A 365 1.80 -9.35 -2.29
C ALA A 365 2.88 -9.30 -3.40
N ARG A 366 3.82 -8.34 -3.30
CA ARG A 366 4.93 -8.21 -4.26
C ARG A 366 5.99 -9.30 -4.10
N ALA A 367 6.29 -9.69 -2.87
CA ALA A 367 7.23 -10.78 -2.59
C ALA A 367 6.65 -12.12 -3.07
N LEU A 368 5.36 -12.35 -2.83
CA LEU A 368 4.64 -13.51 -3.35
C LEU A 368 4.65 -13.54 -4.89
N PHE A 369 4.38 -12.41 -5.55
CA PHE A 369 4.46 -12.32 -7.01
C PHE A 369 5.87 -12.67 -7.54
N ARG A 370 6.91 -12.17 -6.89
CA ARG A 370 8.29 -12.53 -7.25
C ARG A 370 8.58 -14.01 -7.03
N LEU A 371 8.11 -14.58 -5.92
CA LEU A 371 8.28 -16.00 -5.63
C LEU A 371 7.57 -16.88 -6.68
N MET A 372 6.36 -16.53 -7.10
CA MET A 372 5.64 -17.22 -8.18
C MET A 372 6.40 -17.15 -9.51
N ASN A 373 6.97 -15.99 -9.85
CA ASN A 373 7.80 -15.85 -11.06
C ASN A 373 9.06 -16.72 -10.99
N ILE A 374 9.71 -16.82 -9.82
CA ILE A 374 10.87 -17.71 -9.61
C ILE A 374 10.46 -19.17 -9.80
N GLY A 375 9.30 -19.57 -9.27
CA GLY A 375 8.74 -20.91 -9.45
C GLY A 375 8.16 -21.20 -10.83
N GLY A 376 8.17 -20.23 -11.76
CA GLY A 376 7.61 -20.39 -13.10
C GLY A 376 6.08 -20.55 -13.12
N ILE A 377 5.38 -20.04 -12.09
CA ILE A 377 3.94 -20.25 -11.93
C ILE A 377 3.15 -19.19 -12.70
N CYS A 378 2.33 -19.65 -13.64
CA CYS A 378 1.34 -18.82 -14.33
C CYS A 378 -0.06 -19.05 -13.73
N LEU A 379 -0.54 -18.12 -12.91
CA LEU A 379 -1.82 -18.27 -12.19
C LEU A 379 -3.03 -18.54 -13.10
N ASP A 380 -3.07 -17.99 -14.32
CA ASP A 380 -4.14 -18.25 -15.29
C ASP A 380 -4.23 -19.74 -15.69
N THR A 381 -3.13 -20.48 -15.60
CA THR A 381 -3.06 -21.91 -15.95
C THR A 381 -3.22 -22.83 -14.75
N VAL A 382 -3.08 -22.32 -13.52
CA VAL A 382 -3.20 -23.12 -12.29
C VAL A 382 -4.66 -23.44 -12.01
N THR A 383 -4.98 -24.72 -11.83
CA THR A 383 -6.32 -25.13 -11.39
C THR A 383 -6.55 -24.68 -9.94
N PRO A 384 -7.68 -24.04 -9.62
CA PRO A 384 -7.98 -23.64 -8.24
C PRO A 384 -8.08 -24.85 -7.31
N GLU A 385 -7.53 -24.72 -6.09
CA GLU A 385 -7.65 -25.71 -5.02
C GLU A 385 -8.19 -25.06 -3.75
N ALA A 386 -8.91 -25.83 -2.93
CA ALA A 386 -9.41 -25.35 -1.64
C ALA A 386 -8.26 -25.10 -0.64
N PHE A 387 -8.51 -24.25 0.35
CA PHE A 387 -7.65 -24.14 1.53
C PHE A 387 -7.76 -25.41 2.39
N ASP A 388 -6.66 -25.78 3.03
CA ASP A 388 -6.65 -26.83 4.05
C ASP A 388 -7.49 -26.40 5.26
N PRO A 389 -8.24 -27.33 5.86
CA PRO A 389 -8.99 -27.04 7.08
C PRO A 389 -8.02 -26.76 8.24
N PHE A 390 -8.41 -25.85 9.13
CA PHE A 390 -7.70 -25.61 10.37
C PHE A 390 -8.73 -25.40 11.49
N PRO A 391 -8.61 -26.10 12.65
CA PRO A 391 -9.64 -26.09 13.68
C PRO A 391 -9.62 -24.77 14.44
N VAL A 392 -10.50 -23.84 14.04
CA VAL A 392 -10.73 -22.55 14.71
C VAL A 392 -12.15 -22.46 15.24
N SER A 393 -12.30 -21.80 16.38
CA SER A 393 -13.57 -21.74 17.12
C SER A 393 -14.57 -20.71 16.59
N GLU A 394 -14.12 -19.77 15.75
CA GLU A 394 -14.94 -18.70 15.20
C GLU A 394 -15.12 -18.91 13.71
N GLU A 395 -16.37 -18.82 13.25
CA GLU A 395 -16.67 -18.81 11.82
C GLU A 395 -16.15 -17.51 11.17
N PRO A 396 -15.66 -17.58 9.92
CA PRO A 396 -15.28 -16.38 9.18
C PRO A 396 -16.42 -15.36 9.14
N LEU A 397 -16.05 -14.09 9.29
CA LEU A 397 -17.01 -13.02 9.05
C LEU A 397 -17.35 -12.96 7.56
N PRO A 398 -18.59 -12.57 7.19
CA PRO A 398 -18.87 -12.21 5.80
C PRO A 398 -17.87 -11.13 5.34
N PRO A 399 -17.52 -11.09 4.04
CA PRO A 399 -16.58 -10.12 3.49
C PRO A 399 -16.95 -8.71 3.96
N ALA A 400 -15.96 -7.96 4.44
CA ALA A 400 -16.16 -6.61 4.97
C ALA A 400 -16.96 -5.77 3.96
N GLY A 401 -18.17 -5.37 4.37
CA GLY A 401 -19.06 -4.49 3.62
C GLY A 401 -18.96 -3.04 4.08
N GLU A 402 -19.96 -2.23 3.73
CA GLU A 402 -20.06 -0.80 4.04
C GLU A 402 -19.80 -0.47 5.53
N TYR A 403 -19.98 -1.42 6.45
CA TYR A 403 -19.92 -1.26 7.92
C TYR A 403 -18.52 -1.35 8.58
N GLY A 404 -17.43 -1.41 7.81
CA GLY A 404 -16.04 -1.43 8.31
C GLY A 404 -15.43 -2.84 8.41
N GLU A 405 -14.08 -2.94 8.48
CA GLU A 405 -13.40 -4.25 8.51
C GLU A 405 -13.74 -5.02 9.80
N ILE A 406 -13.84 -4.34 10.95
CA ILE A 406 -14.15 -4.94 12.26
C ILE A 406 -15.35 -4.28 12.95
N SER A 407 -15.59 -2.98 12.76
CA SER A 407 -16.64 -2.20 13.47
C SER A 407 -18.03 -2.81 13.33
N GLY A 408 -18.44 -3.14 12.10
CA GLY A 408 -19.72 -3.77 11.84
C GLY A 408 -19.86 -5.10 12.57
N ALA A 409 -18.80 -5.93 12.57
CA ALA A 409 -18.82 -7.22 13.26
C ALA A 409 -18.85 -7.07 14.79
N VAL A 410 -18.19 -6.06 15.35
CA VAL A 410 -18.28 -5.72 16.78
C VAL A 410 -19.70 -5.35 17.15
N LEU A 411 -20.35 -4.47 16.36
CA LEU A 411 -21.74 -4.08 16.57
C LEU A 411 -22.70 -5.29 16.51
N LEU A 412 -22.52 -6.17 15.52
CA LEU A 412 -23.33 -7.38 15.39
C LEU A 412 -23.14 -8.34 16.58
N LYS A 413 -21.91 -8.55 17.04
CA LYS A 413 -21.63 -9.41 18.21
C LYS A 413 -22.17 -8.84 19.53
N LEU A 414 -22.29 -7.52 19.63
CA LEU A 414 -23.00 -6.87 20.74
C LEU A 414 -24.53 -7.05 20.68
N GLY A 415 -25.07 -7.55 19.56
CA GLY A 415 -26.51 -7.59 19.31
C GLY A 415 -27.08 -6.22 18.93
N ALA A 416 -26.25 -5.30 18.44
CA ALA A 416 -26.69 -3.98 18.02
C ALA A 416 -27.30 -3.98 16.61
N GLN A 417 -28.37 -3.21 16.42
CA GLN A 417 -29.04 -3.03 15.13
C GLN A 417 -28.54 -1.77 14.45
N ILE A 418 -27.81 -1.91 13.35
CA ILE A 418 -27.30 -0.78 12.56
C ILE A 418 -28.48 -0.02 11.93
N ARG A 419 -28.55 1.29 12.16
CA ARG A 419 -29.63 2.16 11.66
C ARG A 419 -29.20 3.00 10.46
N ASN A 420 -28.05 3.63 10.57
CA ASN A 420 -27.58 4.61 9.61
C ASN A 420 -26.06 4.59 9.53
N GLN A 421 -25.55 4.96 8.35
CA GLN A 421 -24.15 5.14 8.13
C GLN A 421 -23.91 6.38 7.27
N VAL A 422 -22.92 7.18 7.66
CA VAL A 422 -22.56 8.41 6.96
C VAL A 422 -21.07 8.41 6.70
N GLN A 423 -20.69 8.62 5.44
CA GLN A 423 -19.30 8.86 5.07
C GLN A 423 -19.06 10.35 4.91
N THR A 424 -18.13 10.88 5.70
CA THR A 424 -17.70 12.28 5.64
C THR A 424 -16.31 12.35 5.01
N SER A 425 -16.17 13.13 3.95
CA SER A 425 -14.86 13.42 3.34
C SER A 425 -14.12 14.46 4.17
N LEU A 426 -12.82 14.25 4.36
CA LEU A 426 -11.91 15.18 5.06
C LEU A 426 -10.93 15.81 4.06
N PRO A 427 -10.25 16.92 4.45
CA PRO A 427 -9.19 17.51 3.66
C PRO A 427 -8.11 16.49 3.25
N GLU A 428 -7.37 16.82 2.19
CA GLU A 428 -6.29 15.99 1.63
C GLU A 428 -6.72 14.57 1.21
N GLY A 429 -8.02 14.30 1.08
CA GLY A 429 -8.59 12.99 0.71
C GLY A 429 -8.68 12.00 1.88
N GLY A 430 -8.72 12.48 3.13
CA GLY A 430 -9.12 11.67 4.27
C GLY A 430 -10.63 11.38 4.25
N ARG A 431 -11.08 10.41 5.05
CA ARG A 431 -12.51 10.14 5.23
C ARG A 431 -12.77 9.45 6.56
N ILE A 432 -13.94 9.70 7.12
CA ILE A 432 -14.48 9.01 8.29
C ILE A 432 -15.81 8.39 7.91
N VAL A 433 -16.03 7.13 8.29
CA VAL A 433 -17.32 6.45 8.17
C VAL A 433 -17.91 6.32 9.56
N GLU A 434 -19.01 7.00 9.82
CA GLU A 434 -19.73 6.99 11.08
C GLU A 434 -20.92 6.04 10.99
N THR A 435 -21.08 5.15 11.96
CA THR A 435 -22.18 4.20 12.01
C THR A 435 -22.96 4.38 13.31
N GLU A 436 -24.27 4.61 13.19
CA GLU A 436 -25.20 4.68 14.31
C GLU A 436 -25.97 3.35 14.41
N ALA A 437 -26.00 2.78 15.60
CA ALA A 437 -26.69 1.53 15.89
C ALA A 437 -27.48 1.59 17.21
N LEU A 438 -28.50 0.75 17.34
CA LEU A 438 -29.22 0.54 18.58
C LEU A 438 -28.69 -0.66 19.34
N LEU A 439 -28.35 -0.48 20.60
CA LEU A 439 -28.12 -1.55 21.55
C LEU A 439 -29.25 -1.53 22.59
N GLY A 440 -30.26 -2.37 22.39
CA GLY A 440 -31.52 -2.27 23.14
C GLY A 440 -32.24 -0.95 22.82
N SER A 441 -32.48 -0.12 23.84
CA SER A 441 -33.03 1.23 23.69
C SER A 441 -31.98 2.33 23.52
N ASN A 442 -30.70 2.00 23.69
CA ASN A 442 -29.61 2.98 23.68
C ASN A 442 -29.05 3.16 22.27
N VAL A 443 -28.72 4.40 21.91
CA VAL A 443 -28.01 4.71 20.68
C VAL A 443 -26.51 4.61 20.94
N ILE A 444 -25.81 3.81 20.13
CA ILE A 444 -24.35 3.73 20.13
C ILE A 444 -23.82 4.20 18.78
N ARG A 445 -22.69 4.92 18.80
CA ARG A 445 -22.03 5.40 17.59
C ARG A 445 -20.63 4.83 17.50
N THR A 446 -20.22 4.50 16.29
CA THR A 446 -18.87 4.07 15.98
C THR A 446 -18.32 4.87 14.81
N ALA A 447 -17.00 4.97 14.72
CA ALA A 447 -16.32 5.61 13.61
C ALA A 447 -15.23 4.70 13.03
N LEU A 448 -15.03 4.76 11.72
CA LEU A 448 -13.93 4.13 11.02
C LEU A 448 -13.06 5.19 10.33
N CYS A 449 -11.78 5.19 10.66
CA CYS A 449 -10.76 6.09 10.11
C CYS A 449 -9.82 5.36 9.14
N PHE A 450 -9.46 6.04 8.06
CA PHE A 450 -8.61 5.51 7.00
C PHE A 450 -7.22 6.18 6.93
N SER A 451 -6.76 6.78 8.03
CA SER A 451 -5.38 7.18 8.23
C SER A 451 -5.13 7.50 9.71
N CYS A 452 -3.85 7.56 10.11
CA CYS A 452 -3.49 8.02 11.46
C CYS A 452 -3.76 9.53 11.65
N ALA A 453 -3.76 10.33 10.57
CA ALA A 453 -4.16 11.73 10.62
C ALA A 453 -5.64 11.88 11.02
N ASP A 454 -6.52 11.13 10.35
CA ASP A 454 -7.96 11.15 10.63
C ASP A 454 -8.24 10.68 12.07
N ALA A 455 -7.56 9.61 12.50
CA ALA A 455 -7.68 9.10 13.86
C ALA A 455 -7.16 10.08 14.92
N ALA A 456 -6.11 10.85 14.63
CA ALA A 456 -5.59 11.87 15.55
C ALA A 456 -6.60 13.01 15.78
N ILE A 457 -7.44 13.35 14.79
CA ILE A 457 -8.54 14.31 14.94
C ILE A 457 -9.53 13.78 15.97
N LEU A 458 -10.00 12.53 15.80
CA LEU A 458 -10.95 11.93 16.74
C LEU A 458 -10.36 11.71 18.14
N ALA A 459 -9.08 11.35 18.21
CA ALA A 459 -8.35 11.22 19.46
C ALA A 459 -8.25 12.53 20.25
N SER A 460 -8.09 13.67 19.56
CA SER A 460 -8.04 14.98 20.23
C SER A 460 -9.37 15.35 20.91
N GLN A 461 -10.46 14.70 20.50
CA GLN A 461 -11.81 14.87 21.02
C GLN A 461 -12.25 13.70 21.90
N ALA A 462 -11.31 12.85 22.34
CA ALA A 462 -11.61 11.63 23.08
C ALA A 462 -12.46 11.85 24.35
N THR A 463 -12.19 12.92 25.11
CA THR A 463 -12.89 13.25 26.37
C THR A 463 -14.39 13.48 26.17
N ASP A 464 -14.78 14.15 25.08
CA ASP A 464 -16.16 14.51 24.76
C ASP A 464 -16.65 13.76 23.51
N SER A 465 -16.07 12.59 23.24
CA SER A 465 -16.32 11.87 22.00
C SER A 465 -17.75 11.33 21.95
N PRO A 466 -18.46 11.49 20.82
CA PRO A 466 -19.78 10.89 20.65
C PRO A 466 -19.70 9.38 20.37
N TYR A 467 -18.51 8.82 20.18
CA TYR A 467 -18.32 7.44 19.76
C TYR A 467 -18.04 6.52 20.96
N ALA A 468 -18.58 5.30 20.91
CA ALA A 468 -18.22 4.22 21.81
C ALA A 468 -16.98 3.46 21.31
N PHE A 469 -16.84 3.33 19.99
CA PHE A 469 -15.74 2.59 19.37
C PHE A 469 -15.23 3.28 18.10
N ILE A 470 -13.91 3.31 17.93
CA ILE A 470 -13.24 3.90 16.78
C ILE A 470 -12.29 2.86 16.19
N GLU A 471 -12.59 2.38 14.99
CA GLU A 471 -11.70 1.54 14.20
C GLU A 471 -10.74 2.41 13.39
N VAL A 472 -9.47 2.01 13.36
CA VAL A 472 -8.42 2.80 12.72
C VAL A 472 -7.55 1.93 11.82
N LEU A 473 -7.52 2.29 10.54
CA LEU A 473 -6.63 1.73 9.53
C LEU A 473 -5.62 2.80 9.10
N ALA A 474 -4.33 2.47 9.13
CA ALA A 474 -3.27 3.42 8.74
C ALA A 474 -3.22 3.67 7.21
N CYS A 475 -3.88 2.84 6.40
CA CYS A 475 -3.85 2.89 4.94
C CYS A 475 -5.23 3.25 4.38
N ARG A 476 -5.30 4.14 3.38
CA ARG A 476 -6.57 4.77 2.95
C ARG A 476 -7.62 3.83 2.36
N GLY A 477 -7.20 2.79 1.65
CA GLY A 477 -8.11 1.72 1.19
C GLY A 477 -8.14 0.51 2.11
N GLY A 478 -7.73 0.65 3.38
CA GLY A 478 -7.67 -0.45 4.33
C GLY A 478 -6.51 -1.40 4.09
N CYS A 479 -6.63 -2.63 4.62
CA CYS A 479 -5.58 -3.65 4.52
C CYS A 479 -5.24 -4.06 3.06
N PRO A 480 -6.19 -4.16 2.11
CA PRO A 480 -5.89 -4.42 0.69
C PRO A 480 -4.95 -3.38 0.07
N ASP A 481 -4.98 -2.14 0.57
CA ASP A 481 -4.13 -1.04 0.12
C ASP A 481 -2.85 -0.87 0.96
N GLY A 482 -2.53 -1.87 1.77
CA GLY A 482 -1.38 -1.87 2.67
C GLY A 482 -0.04 -1.67 1.95
N GLY A 483 1.00 -1.30 2.71
CA GLY A 483 2.32 -1.03 2.15
C GLY A 483 2.99 -2.22 1.48
N GLY A 484 2.49 -3.45 1.70
CA GLY A 484 2.86 -4.72 1.06
C GLY A 484 2.14 -5.03 -0.25
N ALA A 485 1.12 -4.25 -0.61
CA ALA A 485 0.28 -4.47 -1.79
C ALA A 485 1.02 -4.23 -3.12
N ALA A 486 0.38 -4.56 -4.24
CA ALA A 486 0.89 -4.22 -5.56
C ALA A 486 1.24 -2.72 -5.69
N GLU A 487 2.24 -2.43 -6.50
CA GLU A 487 2.65 -1.06 -6.83
C GLU A 487 1.52 -0.35 -7.58
N ILE A 488 1.37 0.96 -7.33
CA ILE A 488 0.41 1.77 -8.07
C ILE A 488 1.14 2.30 -9.30
N SER A 489 0.97 1.62 -10.44
CA SER A 489 1.49 2.13 -11.71
C SER A 489 0.42 2.93 -12.43
N GLU A 490 0.76 4.16 -12.77
CA GLU A 490 -0.10 5.08 -13.50
C GLU A 490 0.11 5.04 -15.01
N ASP A 491 1.32 4.68 -15.44
CA ASP A 491 1.82 4.95 -16.79
C ASP A 491 2.47 3.69 -17.41
N THR A 492 2.04 2.48 -17.02
CA THR A 492 2.42 1.29 -17.79
C THR A 492 1.83 1.47 -19.18
N PRO A 493 2.63 1.69 -20.26
CA PRO A 493 2.08 1.60 -21.61
C PRO A 493 1.37 0.26 -21.70
N CYS A 494 0.19 0.21 -22.30
CA CYS A 494 -0.59 -1.02 -22.43
C CYS A 494 0.30 -2.11 -23.03
N ARG A 495 0.93 -2.93 -22.17
CA ARG A 495 1.78 -4.04 -22.56
C ARG A 495 0.85 -5.22 -22.70
N THR A 496 0.07 -5.23 -23.78
CA THR A 496 -0.44 -6.49 -24.30
C THR A 496 0.77 -7.26 -24.81
N LYS A 497 1.24 -8.24 -24.04
CA LYS A 497 1.98 -9.35 -24.61
C LYS A 497 0.99 -10.38 -25.09
#